data_AF-A0A2T6FK16-F1
#
_entry.id   AF-A0A2T6FK16-F1
#
_cell.length_a   1.000
_cell.length_b   1.000
_cell.length_c   1.000
_cell.angle_alpha   90.00
_cell.angle_beta   90.00
_cell.angle_gamma   90.00
#
_symmetry.space_group_name_H-M   'P 1'
#
loop_
_entity.id
_entity.type
_entity.pdbx_description
1 polymer ?
#
loop_
_entity_poly.entity_id
_entity_poly.type
_entity_poly.pdbx_seq_one_letter_code
_entity_poly.pdbx_strand_id
1 'polypeptide(L)' 'MKYFDDKSMPSYLFENESSVWMTSKEAKKHLKITSCELMHRRESSRIPFRRKGNAYEYLIDIAKKI' A
#
# COMPACT_ATOMS: atom_id res chain seq x y z
N MET A 1 -2.44 -26.34 33.89
CA MET A 1 -2.61 -25.82 32.52
C MET A 1 -1.67 -24.65 32.34
N LYS A 2 -0.57 -24.90 31.61
CA LYS A 2 0.46 -23.92 31.31
C LYS A 2 0.02 -23.16 30.05
N TYR A 3 -0.34 -21.90 30.19
CA TYR A 3 -0.33 -20.94 29.09
C TYR A 3 0.50 -19.73 29.52
N PHE A 4 1.76 -20.05 29.81
CA PHE A 4 2.90 -19.12 29.85
C PHE A 4 3.93 -19.74 28.89
N ASP A 5 3.54 -19.90 27.63
CA ASP A 5 4.46 -20.22 26.55
C ASP A 5 4.64 -18.94 25.73
N ASP A 6 5.83 -18.38 25.90
CA ASP A 6 6.50 -17.46 25.00
C ASP A 6 6.31 -17.95 23.54
N LYS A 7 5.83 -17.08 22.64
CA LYS A 7 5.73 -17.27 21.16
C LYS A 7 4.48 -17.93 20.56
N SER A 8 3.29 -17.46 20.92
CA SER A 8 2.18 -17.50 19.95
C SER A 8 1.37 -16.21 19.99
N MET A 9 2.03 -15.10 19.65
CA MET A 9 1.29 -13.96 19.10
C MET A 9 0.95 -14.31 17.65
N PRO A 10 -0.35 -14.27 17.27
CA PRO A 10 -0.77 -14.66 15.93
C PRO A 10 -0.04 -13.79 14.91
N SER A 11 0.47 -14.45 13.87
CA SER A 11 1.27 -13.93 12.75
C SER A 11 0.54 -12.90 11.86
N TYR A 12 -0.41 -12.16 12.41
CA TYR A 12 -1.22 -11.19 11.69
C TYR A 12 -0.52 -9.83 11.65
N LEU A 13 0.69 -9.77 11.12
CA LEU A 13 1.23 -8.58 10.46
C LEU A 13 2.20 -9.08 9.40
N PHE A 14 1.67 -9.37 8.21
CA PHE A 14 2.47 -9.33 6.99
C PHE A 14 2.95 -7.88 6.84
N GLU A 15 4.05 -7.55 7.49
CA GLU A 15 4.86 -6.41 7.11
C GLU A 15 5.38 -6.73 5.70
N ASN A 16 4.63 -6.31 4.70
CA ASN A 16 5.16 -6.21 3.36
C ASN A 16 6.20 -5.08 3.45
N GLU A 17 7.45 -5.43 3.77
CA GLU A 17 8.63 -4.54 3.83
C GLU A 17 8.89 -3.80 2.50
N SER A 18 8.04 -4.02 1.50
CA SER A 18 8.16 -3.58 0.13
C SER A 18 7.00 -2.66 -0.26
N SER A 19 6.44 -1.87 0.67
CA SER A 19 5.47 -0.83 0.34
C SER A 19 6.11 0.55 0.36
N VAL A 20 6.06 1.27 -0.77
CA VAL A 20 6.71 2.57 -0.97
C VAL A 20 5.67 3.64 -1.30
N TRP A 21 5.82 4.80 -0.68
CA TRP A 21 5.02 5.98 -1.02
C TRP A 21 5.52 6.58 -2.33
N MET A 22 4.65 6.60 -3.34
CA MET A 22 4.98 7.08 -4.69
C MET A 22 4.06 8.22 -5.11
N THR A 23 4.57 9.16 -5.89
CA THR A 23 3.74 10.23 -6.45
C THR A 23 2.77 9.70 -7.51
N SER A 24 1.73 10.47 -7.87
CA SER A 24 0.82 10.12 -8.98
C SER A 24 1.55 9.72 -10.27
N LYS A 25 2.72 10.31 -10.55
CA LYS A 25 3.49 10.01 -11.77
C LYS A 25 4.17 8.64 -11.70
N GLU A 26 4.74 8.31 -10.55
CA GLU A 26 5.44 7.05 -10.31
C GLU A 26 4.46 5.90 -10.09
N ALA A 27 3.41 6.12 -9.31
CA ALA A 27 2.35 5.13 -9.08
C ALA A 27 1.73 4.67 -10.40
N LYS A 28 1.46 5.59 -11.34
CA LYS A 28 0.98 5.24 -12.70
C LYS A 28 1.97 4.37 -13.47
N LYS A 29 3.28 4.64 -13.36
CA LYS A 29 4.31 3.82 -14.03
C LYS A 29 4.39 2.42 -13.43
N HIS A 30 4.34 2.29 -12.10
CA HIS A 30 4.42 1.01 -11.41
C HIS A 30 3.17 0.16 -11.61
N LEU A 31 1.99 0.77 -11.43
CA LEU A 31 0.71 0.07 -11.59
C LEU A 31 0.30 -0.10 -13.06
N LYS A 32 0.99 0.57 -14.00
CA LYS A 32 0.65 0.64 -15.43
C LYS A 32 -0.81 1.04 -15.69
N ILE A 33 -1.34 1.94 -14.87
CA ILE A 33 -2.73 2.44 -14.98
C ILE A 33 -2.77 3.87 -15.51
N THR A 34 -3.92 4.24 -16.07
CA THR A 34 -4.20 5.61 -16.50
C THR A 34 -4.51 6.54 -15.32
N SER A 35 -4.50 7.85 -15.57
CA SER A 35 -4.89 8.85 -14.56
C SER A 35 -6.35 8.74 -14.14
N CYS A 36 -7.24 8.35 -15.06
CA CYS A 36 -8.67 8.12 -14.77
C CYS A 36 -8.84 6.93 -13.83
N GLU A 37 -8.16 5.82 -14.12
CA GLU A 37 -8.18 4.64 -13.24
C GLU A 37 -7.58 4.90 -11.86
N LEU A 38 -6.51 5.69 -11.78
CA LEU A 38 -5.93 6.08 -10.49
C LEU A 38 -6.94 6.88 -9.66
N MET A 39 -7.69 7.79 -10.29
CA MET A 39 -8.76 8.55 -9.64
C MET A 39 -9.89 7.63 -9.16
N HIS A 40 -10.40 6.75 -10.02
CA HIS A 40 -11.44 5.79 -9.65
C HIS A 40 -11.01 4.89 -8.48
N ARG A 41 -9.75 4.43 -8.46
CA ARG A 41 -9.21 3.62 -7.35
C ARG A 41 -9.10 4.42 -6.05
N ARG A 42 -8.72 5.70 -6.13
CA ARG A 42 -8.70 6.62 -4.98
C ARG A 42 -10.10 6.84 -4.43
N GLU A 43 -11.08 7.11 -5.29
CA GLU A 43 -12.49 7.33 -4.91
C GLU A 43 -13.15 6.06 -4.38
N SER A 44 -12.78 4.90 -4.93
CA SER A 44 -13.23 3.60 -4.45
C SER A 44 -12.52 3.14 -3.16
N SER A 45 -11.66 3.98 -2.57
CA SER A 45 -10.84 3.66 -1.39
C SER A 45 -10.02 2.36 -1.51
N ARG A 46 -9.68 1.95 -2.74
CA ARG A 46 -8.96 0.69 -3.02
C ARG A 46 -7.44 0.80 -2.89
N ILE A 47 -6.93 2.02 -2.71
CA ILE A 47 -5.50 2.30 -2.58
C ILE A 47 -5.27 3.25 -1.41
N PRO A 48 -4.29 2.98 -0.54
CA PRO A 48 -3.91 3.92 0.50
C PRO A 48 -3.26 5.14 -0.14
N PHE A 49 -3.73 6.33 0.22
CA PHE A 49 -3.14 7.58 -0.24
C PHE A 49 -2.95 8.54 0.93
N ARG A 50 -1.96 9.40 0.82
CA ARG A 50 -1.72 10.51 1.75
C ARG A 50 -1.53 11.79 0.97
N ARG A 51 -1.93 12.91 1.56
CA ARG A 51 -1.68 14.24 0.98
C ARG A 51 -0.39 14.79 1.57
N LYS A 52 0.57 15.14 0.71
CA LYS A 52 1.84 15.77 1.07
C LYS A 52 1.87 17.17 0.46
N GLY A 53 1.45 18.16 1.25
CA GLY A 53 1.27 19.54 0.80
C GLY A 53 0.14 19.67 -0.24
N ASN A 54 0.51 20.06 -1.46
CA ASN A 54 -0.39 20.19 -2.62
C ASN A 54 -0.45 18.92 -3.49
N ALA A 55 0.36 17.90 -3.18
CA ALA A 55 0.44 16.66 -3.93
C ALA A 55 -0.18 15.48 -3.19
N TYR A 56 -0.57 14.45 -3.94
CA TYR A 56 -1.01 13.16 -3.42
C TYR A 56 0.09 12.12 -3.65
N GLU A 57 0.38 11.35 -2.60
CA GLU A 57 1.24 10.17 -2.64
C GLU A 57 0.39 8.93 -2.37
N TYR A 58 0.73 7.83 -3.03
CA TYR A 58 0.01 6.55 -2.96
C TYR A 58 0.96 5.49 -2.40
N LEU A 59 0.47 4.66 -1.50
CA LEU A 59 1.23 3.53 -1.00
C LEU A 59 1.13 2.40 -2.03
N ILE A 60 2.23 2.15 -2.71
CA ILE A 60 2.32 1.10 -3.74
C ILE A 60 3.21 0.00 -3.19
N ASP A 61 2.69 -1.22 -3.24
CA ASP A 61 3.48 -2.40 -2.94
C ASP A 61 4.37 -2.74 -4.15
N ILE A 62 5.69 -2.61 -3.98
CA ILE A 62 6.69 -2.91 -5.00
C ILE A 62 6.97 -4.42 -5.14
N ALA A 63 6.58 -5.25 -4.15
CA ALA A 63 6.69 -6.71 -4.25
C ALA A 63 5.66 -7.28 -5.22
N LYS A 64 4.53 -6.60 -5.41
CA LYS A 64 3.50 -6.96 -6.38
C LYS A 64 3.88 -6.59 -7.82
N LYS A 65 4.88 -7.29 -8.38
CA LYS A 65 5.10 -7.31 -9.84
C LYS A 65 3.96 -8.10 -10.50
N ILE A 66 3.18 -7.41 -11.34
CA ILE A 66 2.27 -8.00 -12.33
C ILE A 66 3.06 -8.49 -13.53
#